data_AF-A0A7J7LQB1-F1
#
_entry.id   AF-A0A7J7LQB1-F1
#
_cell.length_a   1.000
_cell.length_b   1.000
_cell.length_c   1.000
_cell.angle_alpha   90.00
_cell.angle_beta   90.00
_cell.angle_gamma   90.00
#
_symmetry.space_group_name_H-M   'P 1'
#
loop_
_entity.id
_entity.type
_entity.pdbx_description
1 polymer ?
#
loop_
_entity_poly.entity_id
_entity_poly.type
_entity_poly.pdbx_seq_one_letter_code
_entity_poly.pdbx_strand_id
1 'polypeptide(L)'
;MMSGTVLTNLRVLFVTRCNCVQLSLLEYLQDLEIRHMPKVKRIGSEFFGIDSNDGVEKSFSNLETLDFGSIENLEDWDLNMKDVMPRLKYLAVRHCPKLK
;
A
#
# COMPACT_ATOMS: atom_id res chain seq x y z
N MET A 1 -15.28 19.94 1.64
CA MET A 1 -13.88 20.24 2.03
C MET A 1 -13.59 19.50 3.33
N MET A 2 -13.02 18.30 3.28
CA MET A 2 -12.56 17.61 4.50
C MET A 2 -11.06 17.83 4.62
N SER A 3 -10.69 18.86 5.39
CA SER A 3 -9.32 19.11 5.83
C SER A 3 -8.99 18.11 6.95
N GLY A 4 -8.68 16.88 6.57
CA GLY A 4 -8.05 15.89 7.45
C GLY A 4 -6.54 16.06 7.35
N THR A 5 -5.86 16.17 8.49
CA THR A 5 -4.44 16.46 8.57
C THR A 5 -3.62 15.41 7.81
N VAL A 6 -3.14 15.76 6.61
CA VAL A 6 -2.28 14.88 5.80
C VAL A 6 -0.92 14.77 6.49
N LEU A 7 -0.40 13.56 6.67
CA LEU A 7 0.94 13.30 7.19
C LEU A 7 2.01 13.67 6.13
N THR A 8 2.11 14.95 5.79
CA THR A 8 2.92 15.46 4.66
C THR A 8 4.43 15.26 4.82
N ASN A 9 4.90 15.07 6.06
CA ASN A 9 6.31 14.79 6.37
C ASN A 9 6.59 13.29 6.56
N LEU A 10 5.58 12.42 6.54
CA LEU A 10 5.81 10.99 6.64
C LEU A 10 6.50 10.51 5.36
N ARG A 11 7.64 9.83 5.52
CA ARG A 11 8.42 9.24 4.42
C ARG A 11 8.49 7.73 4.50
N VAL A 12 8.47 7.20 5.73
CA VAL A 12 8.61 5.77 5.99
C VAL A 12 7.46 5.32 6.88
N LEU A 13 6.82 4.22 6.50
CA LEU A 13 5.74 3.61 7.26
C LEU A 13 5.96 2.10 7.36
N PHE A 14 5.93 1.61 8.60
CA PHE A 14 5.99 0.19 8.91
C PHE A 14 4.65 -0.26 9.50
N VAL A 15 3.98 -1.20 8.84
CA VAL A 15 2.71 -1.76 9.31
C VAL A 15 2.93 -3.24 9.61
N THR A 16 2.90 -3.61 10.89
CA THR A 16 3.08 -4.99 11.32
C THR A 16 1.93 -5.44 12.20
N ARG A 17 1.29 -6.56 11.89
CA ARG A 17 0.16 -7.11 12.68
C ARG A 17 -0.99 -6.11 12.90
N CYS A 18 -1.21 -5.18 11.96
CA CYS A 18 -2.37 -4.28 12.04
C CYS A 18 -3.63 -4.93 11.44
N ASN A 19 -4.79 -4.54 11.96
CA ASN A 19 -6.09 -4.76 11.34
C ASN A 19 -6.53 -3.59 10.43
N CYS A 20 -5.59 -2.69 10.11
CA CYS A 20 -5.79 -1.54 9.23
C CYS A 20 -6.14 -2.05 7.82
N VAL A 21 -7.35 -1.77 7.33
CA VAL A 21 -7.85 -2.31 6.05
C VAL A 21 -7.47 -1.40 4.87
N GLN A 22 -7.22 -0.12 5.14
CA GLN A 22 -6.96 0.88 4.10
C GLN A 22 -5.87 1.84 4.57
N LEU A 23 -4.82 1.98 3.75
CA LEU A 23 -3.82 3.03 3.90
C LEU A 23 -4.18 4.13 2.90
N SER A 24 -4.91 5.15 3.34
CA SER A 24 -5.32 6.26 2.47
C SER A 24 -4.33 7.42 2.51
N LEU A 25 -4.14 8.08 1.36
CA LEU A 25 -3.58 9.44 1.22
C LEU A 25 -2.17 9.65 1.80
N LEU A 26 -1.25 8.76 1.45
CA LEU A 26 0.18 8.89 1.77
C LEU A 26 1.00 9.33 0.55
N GLU A 27 0.62 10.46 -0.07
CA GLU A 27 1.24 10.98 -1.30
C GLU A 27 2.76 11.11 -1.19
N TYR A 28 3.26 11.51 -0.01
CA TYR A 28 4.69 11.79 0.22
C TYR A 28 5.49 10.61 0.77
N LEU A 29 4.85 9.45 0.97
CA LEU A 29 5.54 8.28 1.47
C LEU A 29 6.50 7.74 0.41
N GLN A 30 7.70 7.39 0.82
CA GLN A 30 8.78 6.85 -0.01
C GLN A 30 8.98 5.36 0.25
N ASP A 31 8.89 4.94 1.51
CA ASP A 31 9.12 3.56 1.92
C ASP A 31 7.92 3.00 2.70
N LEU A 32 7.40 1.87 2.23
CA LEU A 32 6.31 1.14 2.86
C LEU A 32 6.73 -0.30 3.12
N GLU A 33 6.72 -0.69 4.40
CA GLU A 33 6.86 -2.08 4.81
C GLU A 33 5.56 -2.61 5.43
N ILE A 34 5.11 -3.78 4.98
CA ILE A 34 3.90 -4.45 5.47
C ILE A 34 4.23 -5.89 5.88
N ARG A 35 3.99 -6.22 7.15
CA ARG A 35 4.25 -7.54 7.71
C ARG A 35 3.07 -8.11 8.46
N HIS A 36 2.92 -9.44 8.39
CA HIS A 36 2.02 -10.17 9.27
C HIS A 36 0.59 -9.60 9.29
N MET A 37 -0.05 -9.46 8.12
CA MET A 37 -1.40 -8.91 8.01
C MET A 37 -2.42 -10.05 7.84
N PRO A 38 -2.94 -10.69 8.92
CA PRO A 38 -3.69 -11.94 8.82
C PRO A 38 -5.04 -11.80 8.09
N LYS A 39 -5.60 -10.59 8.02
CA LYS A 39 -6.88 -10.33 7.35
C LYS A 39 -6.73 -9.93 5.88
N VAL A 40 -5.52 -9.59 5.44
CA VAL A 40 -5.27 -9.16 4.06
C VAL A 40 -5.24 -10.39 3.17
N LYS A 41 -6.17 -10.44 2.23
CA LYS A 41 -6.25 -11.49 1.19
C LYS A 41 -5.85 -11.01 -0.18
N ARG A 42 -5.98 -9.72 -0.44
CA ARG A 42 -5.67 -9.10 -1.71
C ARG A 42 -4.99 -7.77 -1.47
N ILE A 43 -3.96 -7.48 -2.26
CA ILE A 43 -3.38 -6.14 -2.38
C ILE A 43 -3.85 -5.62 -3.74
N GLY A 44 -4.69 -4.58 -3.71
CA GLY A 44 -5.31 -3.97 -4.88
C GLY A 44 -5.45 -2.46 -4.66
N SER A 45 -6.05 -1.75 -5.62
CA SER A 45 -6.30 -0.30 -5.50
C SER A 45 -7.10 0.06 -4.24
N GLU A 46 -7.96 -0.85 -3.77
CA GLU A 46 -8.72 -0.75 -2.52
C GLU A 46 -7.83 -0.62 -1.28
N PHE A 47 -6.68 -1.28 -1.28
CA PHE A 47 -5.74 -1.26 -0.15
C PHE A 47 -5.06 0.12 -0.02
N PHE A 48 -4.84 0.78 -1.15
CA PHE A 48 -4.24 2.11 -1.26
C PHE A 48 -5.28 3.25 -1.22
N GLY A 49 -6.54 2.90 -0.94
CA GLY A 49 -7.63 3.85 -0.78
C GLY A 49 -7.98 4.62 -2.04
N ILE A 50 -7.87 3.99 -3.21
CA ILE A 50 -8.30 4.58 -4.48
C ILE A 50 -9.74 4.15 -4.75
N ASP A 51 -10.67 5.07 -4.60
CA ASP A 51 -12.06 4.91 -5.06
C ASP A 51 -12.17 5.41 -6.51
N SER A 52 -12.79 4.60 -7.38
CA SER A 52 -12.90 4.82 -8.83
C SER A 52 -13.77 6.02 -9.25
N ASN A 53 -14.28 6.82 -8.31
CA ASN A 53 -15.30 7.85 -8.58
C ASN A 53 -14.83 9.30 -8.47
N ASP A 54 -13.69 9.59 -7.84
CA ASP A 54 -13.13 10.94 -7.77
C ASP A 54 -11.68 10.90 -8.26
N GLY A 55 -11.41 11.60 -9.37
CA GLY A 55 -10.22 11.45 -10.20
C GLY A 55 -8.91 11.24 -9.42
N VAL A 56 -8.27 10.09 -9.68
CA VAL A 56 -6.91 9.70 -9.28
C VAL A 56 -6.39 10.51 -8.09
N GLU A 57 -6.90 10.22 -6.89
CA GLU A 57 -6.19 10.65 -5.68
C GLU A 57 -4.78 10.06 -5.74
N LYS A 58 -3.77 10.93 -5.64
CA LYS A 58 -2.34 10.64 -5.82
C LYS A 58 -1.73 9.80 -4.69
N SER A 59 -2.46 8.80 -4.21
CA SER A 59 -2.03 7.87 -3.18
C SER A 59 -0.74 7.19 -3.63
N PHE A 60 0.31 7.29 -2.80
CA PHE A 60 1.61 6.64 -3.03
C PHE A 60 2.39 7.08 -4.29
N SER A 61 2.09 8.27 -4.83
CA SER A 61 2.78 8.79 -6.03
C SER A 61 4.31 8.98 -5.87
N ASN A 62 4.79 9.15 -4.63
CA ASN A 62 6.22 9.24 -4.31
C ASN A 62 6.84 7.93 -3.77
N LEU A 63 6.09 6.83 -3.73
CA LEU A 63 6.60 5.58 -3.17
C LEU A 63 7.70 5.02 -4.07
N GLU A 64 8.88 4.80 -3.48
CA GLU A 64 10.06 4.26 -4.14
C GLU A 64 10.34 2.81 -3.73
N THR A 65 9.97 2.44 -2.50
CA THR A 65 10.20 1.11 -1.92
C THR A 65 8.89 0.53 -1.39
N LEU A 66 8.53 -0.65 -1.89
CA LEU A 66 7.46 -1.46 -1.34
C LEU A 66 8.03 -2.81 -0.90
N ASP A 67 7.87 -3.13 0.37
CA ASP A 67 8.25 -4.42 0.93
C ASP A 67 7.08 -5.00 1.69
N PHE A 68 6.66 -6.20 1.31
CA PHE A 68 5.70 -6.91 2.12
C PHE A 68 6.06 -8.38 2.29
N GLY A 69 5.69 -8.91 3.45
CA GLY A 69 5.91 -10.32 3.68
C GLY A 69 5.35 -10.90 4.95
N SER A 70 5.45 -12.22 5.04
CA SER A 70 4.80 -13.00 6.11
C SER A 70 3.29 -12.72 6.17
N ILE A 71 2.65 -12.51 5.01
CA ILE A 71 1.20 -12.32 4.90
C ILE A 71 0.58 -13.66 4.49
N GLU A 72 0.20 -14.46 5.48
CA GLU A 72 -0.20 -15.87 5.32
C GLU A 72 -1.44 -16.06 4.45
N ASN A 73 -2.33 -15.07 4.44
CA ASN A 73 -3.61 -15.13 3.74
C ASN A 73 -3.65 -14.36 2.43
N LEU A 74 -2.53 -13.76 2.01
CA LEU A 74 -2.46 -13.03 0.74
C LEU A 74 -2.55 -14.01 -0.43
N GLU A 75 -3.65 -13.94 -1.17
CA GLU A 75 -4.01 -14.83 -2.29
C GLU A 75 -3.79 -14.14 -3.64
N ASP A 76 -3.93 -12.82 -3.70
CA ASP A 76 -3.89 -12.05 -4.94
C ASP A 76 -3.16 -10.71 -4.78
N TRP A 77 -2.44 -10.30 -5.81
CA TRP A 77 -1.83 -8.98 -5.89
C TRP A 77 -1.96 -8.42 -7.30
N ASP A 78 -2.71 -7.32 -7.43
CA ASP A 78 -2.85 -6.61 -8.69
C ASP A 78 -1.57 -5.82 -9.00
N LEU A 79 -0.82 -6.28 -9.99
CA LEU A 79 0.41 -5.63 -10.44
C LEU A 79 0.15 -4.41 -11.35
N ASN A 80 -1.10 -4.17 -11.77
CA ASN A 80 -1.45 -3.05 -12.64
C ASN A 80 -1.59 -1.73 -11.84
N MET A 81 -0.61 -1.47 -10.98
CA MET A 81 -0.55 -0.31 -10.08
C MET A 81 0.39 0.78 -10.58
N LYS A 82 0.71 0.80 -11.88
CA LYS A 82 1.63 1.78 -12.47
C LYS A 82 1.15 3.22 -12.26
N ASP A 83 -0.16 3.44 -12.30
CA ASP A 83 -0.75 4.76 -12.08
C ASP A 83 -0.83 5.12 -10.58
N VAL A 84 -0.71 4.13 -9.70
CA VAL A 84 -0.76 4.30 -8.23
C VAL A 84 0.63 4.57 -7.66
N MET A 85 1.63 3.80 -8.07
CA MET A 85 3.01 3.87 -7.59
C MET A 85 3.98 4.09 -8.76
N PRO A 86 3.86 5.21 -9.49
CA PRO A 86 4.66 5.47 -10.70
C PRO A 86 6.17 5.57 -10.45
N ARG A 87 6.60 5.73 -9.19
CA ARG A 87 8.00 5.88 -8.80
C ARG A 87 8.59 4.65 -8.11
N LEU A 88 7.88 3.53 -8.08
CA LEU A 88 8.36 2.33 -7.42
C LEU A 88 9.64 1.82 -8.10
N LYS A 89 10.74 1.79 -7.34
CA LYS A 89 12.07 1.34 -7.79
C LYS A 89 12.45 0.00 -7.17
N TYR A 90 12.02 -0.25 -5.95
CA TYR A 90 12.33 -1.46 -5.20
C TYR A 90 11.06 -2.16 -4.74
N LEU A 91 11.01 -3.47 -5.00
CA LEU A 91 9.94 -4.35 -4.58
C LEU A 91 10.52 -5.59 -3.91
N ALA A 92 10.08 -5.88 -2.69
CA ALA A 92 10.34 -7.15 -2.03
C ALA A 92 9.03 -7.84 -1.62
N VAL A 93 8.90 -9.12 -2.00
CA VAL A 93 7.82 -9.99 -1.58
C VAL A 93 8.41 -11.21 -0.91
N ARG A 94 8.08 -11.44 0.36
CA ARG A 94 8.74 -12.46 1.18
C ARG A 94 7.72 -13.28 1.95
N HIS A 95 7.82 -14.61 1.92
CA HIS A 95 7.04 -15.46 2.84
C HIS A 95 5.51 -15.22 2.72
N CYS A 96 4.98 -15.14 1.50
CA CYS A 96 3.55 -15.05 1.21
C CYS A 96 3.09 -16.36 0.55
N PRO A 97 2.80 -17.42 1.33
CA PRO A 97 2.68 -18.79 0.79
C PRO A 97 1.44 -19.02 -0.10
N LYS A 98 0.43 -18.16 -0.03
CA LYS A 98 -0.79 -18.26 -0.82
C LYS A 98 -0.80 -17.34 -2.05
N LEU A 99 0.17 -16.45 -2.18
CA LEU A 99 0.23 -15.47 -3.27
C LEU A 99 0.68 -16.20 -4.54
N LYS A 100 -0.11 -16.08 -5.60
CA LYS A 100 0.14 -16.71 -6.90
C LYS A 100 0.91 -15.81 -7.84
#